data_AF-A0A2D5ZC44-F1
#
_entry.id   AF-A0A2D5ZC44-F1
#
_cell.length_a   1.000
_cell.length_b   1.000
_cell.length_c   1.000
_cell.angle_alpha   90.00
_cell.angle_beta   90.00
_cell.angle_gamma   90.00
#
_symmetry.space_group_name_H-M   'P 1'
#
loop_
_entity.id
_entity.type
_entity.pdbx_description
1 polymer ?
#
loop_
_entity_poly.entity_id
_entity_poly.type
_entity_poly.pdbx_seq_one_letter_code
_entity_poly.pdbx_strand_id
1 'polypeptide(L)'
;MSNWNTVLELDSERRVTGGDPQALCDAVSRGGDLRIMTQFIYNEHIDPKSSDDSAVNEVSDFRVTYVIDGRWVAGIMNLRMPIANESDFGPRPSMSYFMYNQDGQQAIARLHLDGETPADHSVIAAEAFDSMPKNHIQAHLDADTNAPIVNFIWDFEVYRFIVCDNWEEVYAHTADGQTVRGSLQALREAFLEGREIKVGLRGICRDLAEPGTPAPDHEMFVHTGPGYDWVSQGLFSAGAQPTVRVRPTIPMVYASGGWDFGWLMPRTDGHVSRWLGNPYTLQFTKSEDRCDIRWFVR
;
A
#
# COMPACT_ATOMS: atom_id res chain seq x y z
N MET A 1 6.42 22.92 -13.66
CA MET A 1 6.99 22.62 -12.33
C MET A 1 6.51 21.22 -11.93
N SER A 2 7.28 20.49 -11.13
CA SER A 2 6.86 19.19 -10.59
C SER A 2 5.63 19.36 -9.68
N ASN A 3 4.59 18.53 -9.83
CA ASN A 3 3.46 18.47 -8.89
C ASN A 3 3.78 17.63 -7.64
N TRP A 4 4.97 17.02 -7.59
CA TRP A 4 5.45 16.24 -6.46
C TRP A 4 6.23 17.12 -5.48
N ASN A 5 5.86 17.04 -4.19
CA ASN A 5 6.48 17.81 -3.12
C ASN A 5 6.88 16.88 -1.97
N THR A 6 8.05 17.12 -1.37
CA THR A 6 8.41 16.45 -0.12
C THR A 6 7.62 17.10 1.01
N VAL A 7 6.85 16.30 1.75
CA VAL A 7 5.95 16.76 2.81
C VAL A 7 6.37 16.30 4.20
N LEU A 8 7.26 15.29 4.28
CA LEU A 8 7.87 14.81 5.50
C LEU A 8 9.27 14.25 5.18
N GLU A 9 10.25 14.58 6.01
CA GLU A 9 11.59 14.01 5.99
C GLU A 9 11.98 13.47 7.38
N LEU A 10 12.62 12.30 7.40
CA LEU A 10 13.20 11.72 8.61
C LEU A 10 14.69 11.45 8.42
N ASP A 11 15.47 11.55 9.50
CA ASP A 11 16.86 11.09 9.56
C ASP A 11 16.97 9.60 9.94
N SER A 12 18.21 9.11 10.11
CA SER A 12 18.51 7.72 10.51
C SER A 12 18.09 7.37 11.93
N GLU A 13 17.83 8.36 12.79
CA GLU A 13 17.20 8.14 14.09
C GLU A 13 15.66 8.26 14.02
N ARG A 14 15.13 8.36 12.79
CA ARG A 14 13.71 8.55 12.45
C ARG A 14 13.11 9.81 13.07
N ARG A 15 13.94 10.83 13.33
CA ARG A 15 13.49 12.14 13.79
C ARG A 15 13.10 12.99 12.59
N VAL A 16 12.06 13.79 12.75
CA VAL A 16 11.60 14.72 11.71
C VAL A 16 12.65 15.80 11.49
N THR A 17 13.22 15.85 10.28
CA THR A 17 14.18 16.87 9.85
C THR A 17 13.59 17.90 8.89
N GLY A 18 12.41 17.62 8.34
CA GLY A 18 11.70 18.51 7.43
C GLY A 18 10.22 18.12 7.28
N GLY A 19 9.38 19.09 6.96
CA GLY A 19 7.94 18.87 6.79
C GLY A 19 7.23 18.54 8.12
N ASP A 20 6.10 17.83 8.02
CA ASP A 20 5.23 17.50 9.16
C ASP A 20 4.40 16.24 8.86
N PRO A 21 4.33 15.25 9.79
CA PRO A 21 3.46 14.09 9.64
C PRO A 21 1.99 14.43 9.38
N GLN A 22 1.46 15.53 9.94
CA GLN A 22 0.07 15.93 9.65
C GLN A 22 -0.09 16.38 8.19
N ALA A 23 0.88 17.09 7.63
CA ALA A 23 0.86 17.47 6.21
C ALA A 23 0.88 16.26 5.28
N LEU A 24 1.63 15.20 5.63
CA LEU A 24 1.58 13.91 4.93
C LEU A 24 0.18 13.28 5.03
N CYS A 25 -0.39 13.21 6.23
CA CYS A 25 -1.73 12.66 6.47
C CYS A 25 -2.81 13.40 5.68
N ASP A 26 -2.77 14.73 5.69
CA ASP A 26 -3.70 15.59 4.96
C ASP A 26 -3.59 15.39 3.44
N ALA A 27 -2.37 15.29 2.90
CA ALA A 27 -2.16 15.11 1.48
C ALA A 27 -2.63 13.72 1.00
N VAL A 28 -2.34 12.65 1.75
CA VAL A 28 -2.85 11.31 1.42
C VAL A 28 -4.38 11.24 1.60
N SER A 29 -4.93 11.91 2.61
CA SER A 29 -6.39 11.97 2.84
C SER A 29 -7.16 12.68 1.72
N ARG A 30 -6.48 13.53 0.94
CA ARG A 30 -7.03 14.14 -0.29
C ARG A 30 -6.85 13.27 -1.54
N GLY A 31 -6.40 12.04 -1.37
CA GLY A 31 -6.15 11.10 -2.46
C GLY A 31 -4.77 11.25 -3.09
N GLY A 32 -3.84 11.99 -2.47
CA GLY A 32 -2.49 12.18 -2.99
C GLY A 32 -1.76 10.87 -3.32
N ASP A 33 -0.94 10.89 -4.37
CA ASP A 33 -0.05 9.76 -4.69
C ASP A 33 1.18 9.81 -3.80
N LEU A 34 1.59 8.67 -3.24
CA LEU A 34 2.74 8.58 -2.35
C LEU A 34 3.93 7.93 -3.05
N ARG A 35 5.07 8.61 -2.97
CA ARG A 35 6.40 8.06 -3.18
C ARG A 35 7.21 8.20 -1.92
N ILE A 36 8.09 7.24 -1.67
CA ILE A 36 9.06 7.36 -0.59
C ILE A 36 10.44 7.19 -1.21
N MET A 37 11.30 8.18 -0.95
CA MET A 37 12.72 8.09 -1.24
C MET A 37 13.46 7.68 0.03
N THR A 38 14.30 6.67 -0.08
CA THR A 38 15.23 6.29 0.98
C THR A 38 16.66 6.48 0.49
N GLN A 39 17.54 6.91 1.40
CA GLN A 39 18.97 6.95 1.16
C GLN A 39 19.68 5.96 2.08
N PHE A 40 20.59 5.16 1.53
CA PHE A 40 21.44 4.23 2.29
C PHE A 40 22.83 4.18 1.69
N ILE A 41 23.77 3.59 2.43
CA ILE A 41 25.11 3.29 1.95
C ILE A 41 25.13 1.90 1.29
N TYR A 42 25.72 1.80 0.10
CA TYR A 42 25.69 0.59 -0.73
C TYR A 42 26.17 -0.67 0.03
N ASN A 43 27.34 -0.61 0.67
CA ASN A 43 27.88 -1.73 1.45
C ASN A 43 27.29 -1.89 2.85
N GLU A 44 26.29 -1.10 3.24
CA GLU A 44 25.51 -1.36 4.45
C GLU A 44 24.18 -2.05 4.12
N HIS A 45 23.70 -1.92 2.88
CA HIS A 45 22.36 -2.33 2.47
C HIS A 45 22.30 -3.36 1.34
N ILE A 46 23.04 -3.15 0.23
CA ILE A 46 22.94 -4.00 -0.96
C ILE A 46 23.96 -5.14 -0.91
N ASP A 47 25.24 -4.82 -0.76
CA ASP A 47 26.31 -5.81 -0.69
C ASP A 47 27.27 -5.53 0.47
N PRO A 48 27.03 -6.11 1.65
CA PRO A 48 27.88 -5.95 2.84
C PRO A 48 29.33 -6.39 2.68
N LYS A 49 29.67 -7.12 1.60
CA LYS A 49 31.05 -7.55 1.32
C LYS A 49 31.78 -6.57 0.40
N SER A 50 31.07 -5.64 -0.24
CA SER A 50 31.66 -4.62 -1.09
C SER A 50 32.41 -3.58 -0.26
N SER A 51 33.47 -3.00 -0.83
CA SER A 51 34.13 -1.83 -0.27
C SER A 51 33.47 -0.50 -0.69
N ASP A 52 32.39 -0.56 -1.47
CA ASP A 52 31.66 0.61 -1.98
C ASP A 52 30.77 1.22 -0.89
N ASP A 53 31.20 2.37 -0.37
CA ASP A 53 30.53 3.17 0.64
C ASP A 53 29.72 4.34 0.04
N SER A 54 29.34 4.24 -1.24
CA SER A 54 28.55 5.28 -1.89
C SER A 54 27.11 5.34 -1.37
N ALA A 55 26.59 6.56 -1.30
CA ALA A 55 25.19 6.80 -1.02
C ALA A 55 24.32 6.47 -2.23
N VAL A 56 23.28 5.66 -2.02
CA VAL A 56 22.29 5.26 -3.02
C VAL A 56 20.96 5.88 -2.64
N ASN A 57 20.26 6.46 -3.61
CA ASN A 57 18.89 6.91 -3.44
C ASN A 57 17.95 5.93 -4.15
N GLU A 58 17.04 5.32 -3.41
CA GLU A 58 15.95 4.52 -3.97
C GLU A 58 14.66 5.34 -3.86
N VAL A 59 13.89 5.43 -4.96
CA VAL A 59 12.55 6.06 -4.95
C VAL A 59 11.54 5.04 -5.40
N SER A 60 10.55 4.77 -4.56
CA SER A 60 9.52 3.76 -4.84
C SER A 60 8.10 4.34 -4.84
N ASP A 61 7.24 3.77 -5.68
CA ASP A 61 5.81 4.09 -5.77
C ASP A 61 4.98 3.26 -4.77
N PHE A 62 4.16 3.92 -3.96
CA PHE A 62 3.24 3.28 -3.01
C PHE A 62 1.80 3.56 -3.45
N ARG A 63 1.24 2.66 -4.27
CA ARG A 63 -0.06 2.88 -4.92
C ARG A 63 -1.27 2.46 -4.08
N VAL A 64 -1.03 1.72 -3.01
CA VAL A 64 -2.03 1.44 -1.97
C VAL A 64 -1.62 2.24 -0.74
N THR A 65 -2.48 3.14 -0.28
CA THR A 65 -2.18 3.97 0.89
C THR A 65 -3.31 3.90 1.89
N TYR A 66 -2.97 4.03 3.17
CA TYR A 66 -3.90 4.01 4.28
C TYR A 66 -3.81 5.34 5.03
N VAL A 67 -4.97 5.84 5.44
CA VAL A 67 -5.09 6.80 6.54
C VAL A 67 -5.85 6.12 7.66
N ILE A 68 -5.24 6.00 8.85
CA ILE A 68 -5.82 5.35 10.02
C ILE A 68 -6.08 6.39 11.11
N ASP A 69 -7.28 6.36 11.68
CA ASP A 69 -7.80 7.29 12.68
C ASP A 69 -7.59 8.77 12.31
N GLY A 70 -7.50 9.09 11.01
CA GLY A 70 -7.21 10.43 10.51
C GLY A 70 -5.84 11.00 10.92
N ARG A 71 -4.90 10.17 11.39
CA ARG A 71 -3.64 10.63 12.00
C ARG A 71 -2.39 9.82 11.64
N TRP A 72 -2.56 8.72 10.90
CA TRP A 72 -1.45 7.83 10.56
C TRP A 72 -1.49 7.41 9.10
N VAL A 73 -0.38 7.60 8.40
CA VAL A 73 -0.18 7.14 7.03
C VAL A 73 0.71 5.92 6.97
N ALA A 74 0.29 4.96 6.14
CA ALA A 74 1.16 3.93 5.62
C ALA A 74 0.95 3.77 4.11
N GLY A 75 2.03 3.47 3.39
CA GLY A 75 2.00 3.12 1.98
C GLY A 75 2.41 1.67 1.78
N ILE A 76 1.83 0.99 0.79
CA ILE A 76 2.21 -0.36 0.35
C ILE A 76 2.53 -0.36 -1.15
N MET A 77 3.67 -0.93 -1.51
CA MET A 77 4.01 -1.24 -2.91
C MET A 77 3.21 -2.48 -3.35
N ASN A 78 2.42 -2.38 -4.41
CA ASN A 78 1.55 -3.45 -4.89
C ASN A 78 2.03 -4.12 -6.20
N LEU A 79 3.10 -3.62 -6.82
CA LEU A 79 3.59 -4.07 -8.14
C LEU A 79 5.06 -4.53 -8.13
N ARG A 80 5.69 -4.64 -6.96
CA ARG A 80 7.12 -4.99 -6.87
C ARG A 80 7.33 -6.50 -6.92
N MET A 81 7.97 -6.97 -7.98
CA MET A 81 8.67 -8.26 -7.97
C MET A 81 10.10 -8.06 -7.43
N PRO A 82 10.69 -9.05 -6.75
CA PRO A 82 12.09 -8.96 -6.32
C PRO A 82 13.00 -8.80 -7.54
N ILE A 83 13.91 -7.83 -7.49
CA ILE A 83 15.00 -7.65 -8.45
C ILE A 83 16.26 -8.20 -7.79
N ALA A 84 16.98 -9.09 -8.48
CA ALA A 84 18.19 -9.70 -7.96
C ALA A 84 19.44 -8.87 -8.31
N ASN A 85 19.48 -8.33 -9.52
CA ASN A 85 20.54 -7.45 -10.03
C ASN A 85 20.00 -6.59 -11.18
N GLU A 86 20.86 -5.79 -11.81
CA GLU A 86 20.52 -4.87 -12.90
C GLU A 86 19.83 -5.50 -14.12
N SER A 87 19.88 -6.83 -14.24
CA SER A 87 19.40 -7.55 -15.41
C SER A 87 18.54 -8.77 -15.10
N ASP A 88 18.25 -9.05 -13.83
CA ASP A 88 17.54 -10.27 -13.42
C ASP A 88 16.55 -10.08 -12.27
N PHE A 89 15.50 -10.89 -12.29
CA PHE A 89 14.54 -10.98 -11.20
C PHE A 89 15.00 -11.98 -10.14
N GLY A 90 14.37 -11.93 -8.97
CA GLY A 90 14.58 -12.91 -7.92
C GLY A 90 14.32 -14.35 -8.40
N PRO A 91 14.96 -15.34 -7.78
CA PRO A 91 14.99 -16.72 -8.27
C PRO A 91 13.63 -17.43 -8.23
N ARG A 92 12.67 -16.92 -7.44
CA ARG A 92 11.34 -17.51 -7.24
C ARG A 92 10.24 -16.49 -7.56
N PRO A 93 9.27 -16.80 -8.45
CA PRO A 93 8.16 -15.92 -8.76
C PRO A 93 7.40 -15.49 -7.50
N SER A 94 7.47 -14.20 -7.20
CA SER A 94 6.84 -13.64 -6.00
C SER A 94 6.56 -12.14 -6.13
N MET A 95 5.60 -11.67 -5.33
CA MET A 95 5.35 -10.26 -5.08
C MET A 95 5.95 -9.88 -3.72
N SER A 96 6.64 -8.74 -3.66
CA SER A 96 7.16 -8.16 -2.41
C SER A 96 6.33 -6.94 -2.03
N TYR A 97 5.36 -7.14 -1.14
CA TYR A 97 4.51 -6.07 -0.64
C TYR A 97 5.22 -5.33 0.49
N PHE A 98 6.13 -4.42 0.11
CA PHE A 98 6.79 -3.54 1.07
C PHE A 98 5.80 -2.49 1.56
N MET A 99 5.77 -2.34 2.88
CA MET A 99 5.00 -1.34 3.60
C MET A 99 5.94 -0.38 4.30
N TYR A 100 5.63 0.91 4.24
CA TYR A 100 6.34 1.96 4.95
C TYR A 100 5.33 2.80 5.72
N ASN A 101 5.59 2.96 7.02
CA ASN A 101 4.83 3.85 7.90
C ASN A 101 5.45 5.26 7.89
N GLN A 102 4.65 6.26 8.24
CA GLN A 102 5.10 7.65 8.34
C GLN A 102 6.23 7.89 9.37
N ASP A 103 6.48 6.96 10.28
CA ASP A 103 7.56 7.02 11.29
C ASP A 103 8.82 6.24 10.86
N GLY A 104 8.89 5.81 9.60
CA GLY A 104 10.01 5.03 9.05
C GLY A 104 9.96 3.54 9.37
N GLN A 105 9.00 3.05 10.17
CA GLN A 105 8.85 1.61 10.40
C GLN A 105 8.39 0.90 9.11
N GLN A 106 8.99 -0.25 8.83
CA GLN A 106 8.80 -0.99 7.60
C GLN A 106 8.26 -2.39 7.87
N ALA A 107 7.65 -2.95 6.83
CA ALA A 107 7.30 -4.35 6.80
C ALA A 107 7.33 -4.88 5.37
N ILE A 108 7.46 -6.19 5.23
CA ILE A 108 7.33 -6.88 3.96
C ILE A 108 6.51 -8.15 4.17
N ALA A 109 5.52 -8.35 3.31
CA ALA A 109 4.95 -9.67 3.06
C ALA A 109 5.36 -10.11 1.65
N ARG A 110 5.93 -11.32 1.54
CA ARG A 110 6.33 -11.87 0.24
C ARG A 110 5.35 -12.96 -0.17
N LEU A 111 4.56 -12.70 -1.20
CA LEU A 111 3.62 -13.68 -1.75
C LEU A 111 4.31 -14.49 -2.85
N HIS A 112 4.51 -15.79 -2.64
CA HIS A 112 4.95 -16.69 -3.71
C HIS A 112 3.78 -17.05 -4.63
N LEU A 113 4.03 -17.08 -5.94
CA LEU A 113 2.98 -17.20 -6.98
C LEU A 113 2.96 -18.55 -7.69
N ASP A 114 3.93 -19.40 -7.42
CA ASP A 114 4.10 -20.70 -8.08
C ASP A 114 3.27 -21.83 -7.44
N GLY A 115 2.72 -21.61 -6.23
CA GLY A 115 1.98 -22.63 -5.48
C GLY A 115 2.86 -23.76 -4.97
N GLU A 116 4.18 -23.62 -5.05
CA GLU A 116 5.12 -24.60 -4.53
C GLU A 116 5.20 -24.50 -3.01
N THR A 117 5.41 -25.65 -2.35
CA THR A 117 5.75 -25.68 -0.93
C THR A 117 6.96 -24.79 -0.69
N PRO A 118 7.04 -24.09 0.45
CA PRO A 118 8.21 -23.29 0.77
C PRO A 118 9.46 -24.18 0.74
N ALA A 119 10.24 -24.07 -0.33
CA ALA A 119 11.55 -24.69 -0.39
C ALA A 119 12.46 -24.00 0.64
N ASP A 120 13.59 -24.60 0.98
CA ASP A 120 14.62 -24.00 1.85
C ASP A 120 15.10 -22.61 1.35
N HIS A 121 14.75 -22.22 0.11
CA HIS A 121 15.02 -20.92 -0.50
C HIS A 121 13.91 -19.86 -0.29
N SER A 122 12.86 -20.19 0.48
CA SER A 122 11.72 -19.29 0.80
C SER A 122 12.04 -18.24 1.86
N VAL A 123 13.17 -18.37 2.53
CA VAL A 123 13.57 -17.41 3.55
C VAL A 123 13.79 -16.06 2.86
N ILE A 124 12.99 -15.06 3.23
CA ILE A 124 13.44 -13.67 3.26
C ILE A 124 14.64 -13.71 4.21
N ALA A 125 15.83 -14.07 3.70
CA ALA A 125 16.89 -14.70 4.47
C ALA A 125 17.15 -13.91 5.76
N ALA A 126 16.57 -14.37 6.88
CA ALA A 126 16.75 -13.73 8.18
C ALA A 126 18.26 -13.67 8.49
N GLU A 127 19.00 -14.67 8.03
CA GLU A 127 20.47 -14.72 8.07
C GLU A 127 21.17 -13.60 7.28
N ALA A 128 20.60 -13.12 6.17
CA ALA A 128 21.15 -11.96 5.44
C ALA A 128 20.93 -10.67 6.23
N PHE A 129 19.76 -10.56 6.88
CA PHE A 129 19.36 -9.40 7.68
C PHE A 129 20.10 -9.27 9.01
N ASP A 130 20.46 -10.37 9.66
CA ASP A 130 21.23 -10.36 10.93
C ASP A 130 22.66 -9.81 10.76
N SER A 131 23.20 -9.85 9.54
CA SER A 131 24.53 -9.33 9.22
C SER A 131 24.55 -7.82 8.92
N MET A 132 23.38 -7.19 8.80
CA MET A 132 23.22 -5.79 8.39
C MET A 132 23.05 -4.89 9.62
N PRO A 133 24.05 -4.06 9.98
CA PRO A 133 24.09 -3.36 11.28
C PRO A 133 22.99 -2.31 11.46
N LYS A 134 22.37 -1.84 10.37
CA LYS A 134 21.28 -0.84 10.36
C LYS A 134 19.90 -1.47 10.27
N ASN A 135 19.79 -2.79 10.31
CA ASN A 135 18.53 -3.48 10.25
C ASN A 135 18.11 -4.03 11.61
N HIS A 136 16.94 -3.61 12.07
CA HIS A 136 16.35 -4.00 13.34
C HIS A 136 15.08 -4.80 13.10
N ILE A 137 15.23 -6.12 13.05
CA ILE A 137 14.10 -7.03 12.94
C ILE A 137 13.21 -6.91 14.19
N GLN A 138 11.92 -6.71 13.99
CA GLN A 138 10.92 -6.70 15.05
C GLN A 138 10.16 -8.02 15.13
N ALA A 139 9.85 -8.63 13.98
CA ALA A 139 9.18 -9.93 13.92
C ALA A 139 9.46 -10.66 12.60
N HIS A 140 9.61 -11.97 12.68
CA HIS A 140 9.49 -12.91 11.56
C HIS A 140 8.26 -13.78 11.77
N LEU A 141 7.37 -13.81 10.80
CA LEU A 141 6.15 -14.61 10.86
C LEU A 141 6.01 -15.43 9.58
N ASP A 142 5.35 -16.58 9.70
CA ASP A 142 4.94 -17.42 8.58
C ASP A 142 6.08 -17.81 7.61
N ALA A 143 7.31 -17.94 8.13
CA ALA A 143 8.52 -18.24 7.35
C ALA A 143 8.37 -19.52 6.51
N ASP A 144 7.73 -20.54 7.08
CA ASP A 144 7.50 -21.84 6.44
C ASP A 144 6.20 -21.91 5.63
N THR A 145 5.71 -20.77 5.14
CA THR A 145 4.46 -20.68 4.37
C THR A 145 4.68 -20.06 2.99
N ASN A 146 3.62 -20.06 2.16
CA ASN A 146 3.63 -19.38 0.86
C ASN A 146 3.78 -17.84 0.98
N ALA A 147 3.69 -17.30 2.19
CA ALA A 147 3.54 -15.88 2.42
C ALA A 147 4.36 -15.35 3.62
N PRO A 148 5.70 -15.53 3.63
CA PRO A 148 6.53 -15.09 4.75
C PRO A 148 6.48 -13.57 4.97
N ILE A 149 6.58 -13.19 6.24
CA ILE A 149 6.45 -11.81 6.72
C ILE A 149 7.68 -11.43 7.53
N VAL A 150 8.15 -10.19 7.33
CA VAL A 150 9.11 -9.54 8.22
C VAL A 150 8.63 -8.13 8.54
N ASN A 151 8.56 -7.80 9.83
CA ASN A 151 8.40 -6.43 10.31
C ASN A 151 9.75 -5.97 10.86
N PHE A 152 10.21 -4.78 10.47
CA PHE A 152 11.56 -4.33 10.77
C PHE A 152 11.69 -2.81 10.69
N ILE A 153 12.83 -2.30 11.15
CA ILE A 153 13.25 -0.92 10.93
C ILE A 153 14.61 -0.98 10.25
N TRP A 154 14.74 -0.29 9.12
CA TRP A 154 16.04 -0.04 8.51
C TRP A 154 16.45 1.40 8.80
N ASP A 155 17.57 1.66 9.45
CA ASP A 155 18.03 3.03 9.74
C ASP A 155 18.62 3.70 8.48
N PHE A 156 17.76 4.03 7.51
CA PHE A 156 18.13 4.78 6.31
C PHE A 156 18.69 6.15 6.69
N GLU A 157 19.69 6.64 5.96
CA GLU A 157 20.24 8.00 6.17
C GLU A 157 19.15 9.07 6.09
N VAL A 158 18.24 8.89 5.14
CA VAL A 158 17.12 9.79 4.89
C VAL A 158 15.90 8.99 4.47
N TYR A 159 14.75 9.40 4.99
CA TYR A 159 13.44 9.11 4.41
C TYR A 159 12.86 10.41 3.87
N ARG A 160 12.36 10.43 2.64
CA ARG A 160 11.52 11.53 2.12
C ARG A 160 10.19 11.00 1.64
N PHE A 161 9.12 11.47 2.27
CA PHE A 161 7.76 11.22 1.82
C PHE A 161 7.37 12.30 0.82
N ILE A 162 7.19 11.90 -0.43
CA ILE A 162 6.97 12.77 -1.57
C ILE A 162 5.56 12.52 -2.09
N VAL A 163 4.73 13.56 -2.11
CA VAL A 163 3.32 13.45 -2.48
C VAL A 163 2.98 14.27 -3.72
N CYS A 164 2.16 13.70 -4.59
CA CYS A 164 1.45 14.42 -5.65
C CYS A 164 -0.03 14.55 -5.27
N ASP A 165 -0.41 15.71 -4.76
CA ASP A 165 -1.74 15.98 -4.19
C ASP A 165 -2.59 16.85 -5.13
N ASN A 166 -2.62 16.47 -6.41
CA ASN A 166 -3.40 17.17 -7.43
C ASN A 166 -4.65 16.39 -7.87
N TRP A 167 -5.13 15.50 -6.99
CA TRP A 167 -6.37 14.77 -7.16
C TRP A 167 -7.55 15.63 -6.71
N GLU A 168 -8.66 15.55 -7.42
CA GLU A 168 -9.88 16.29 -7.14
C GLU A 168 -10.98 15.31 -6.71
N GLU A 169 -11.51 15.44 -5.49
CA GLU A 169 -12.70 14.70 -5.07
C GLU A 169 -13.95 15.25 -5.77
N VAL A 170 -14.50 14.51 -6.73
CA VAL A 170 -15.66 14.94 -7.53
C VAL A 170 -16.97 14.29 -7.10
N TYR A 171 -16.91 13.19 -6.35
CA TYR A 171 -18.09 12.51 -5.84
C TYR A 171 -17.77 11.73 -4.57
N ALA A 172 -18.63 11.80 -3.56
CA ALA A 172 -18.55 10.99 -2.36
C ALA A 172 -19.95 10.54 -1.96
N HIS A 173 -20.06 9.29 -1.50
CA HIS A 173 -21.32 8.73 -1.03
C HIS A 173 -21.11 7.76 0.15
N THR A 174 -22.19 7.50 0.87
CA THR A 174 -22.21 6.51 1.97
C THR A 174 -22.22 5.09 1.43
N ALA A 175 -22.06 4.12 2.34
CA ALA A 175 -22.28 2.69 2.09
C ALA A 175 -23.67 2.34 1.54
N ASP A 176 -24.66 3.21 1.67
CA ASP A 176 -26.01 3.05 1.11
C ASP A 176 -26.21 3.78 -0.22
N GLY A 177 -25.13 4.35 -0.78
CA GLY A 177 -25.17 5.10 -2.04
C GLY A 177 -25.75 6.51 -1.91
N GLN A 178 -25.96 7.00 -0.69
CA GLN A 178 -26.45 8.37 -0.47
C GLN A 178 -25.32 9.36 -0.73
N THR A 179 -25.54 10.31 -1.63
CA THR A 179 -24.55 11.35 -1.94
C THR A 179 -24.24 12.20 -0.71
N VAL A 180 -22.95 12.36 -0.43
CA VAL A 180 -22.41 13.19 0.66
C VAL A 180 -21.80 14.47 0.08
N ARG A 181 -21.04 14.38 -1.00
CA ARG A 181 -20.40 15.52 -1.69
C ARG A 181 -20.32 15.27 -3.20
N GLY A 182 -20.20 16.36 -3.97
CA GLY A 182 -20.04 16.31 -5.41
C GLY A 182 -21.25 15.73 -6.15
N SER A 183 -21.04 15.16 -7.33
CA SER A 183 -22.12 14.53 -8.09
C SER A 183 -21.65 13.36 -8.96
N LEU A 184 -22.52 12.37 -9.14
CA LEU A 184 -22.28 11.28 -10.07
C LEU A 184 -22.08 11.79 -11.51
N GLN A 185 -22.75 12.89 -11.87
CA GLN A 185 -22.58 13.51 -13.18
C GLN A 185 -21.15 14.02 -13.38
N ALA A 186 -20.57 14.73 -12.40
CA ALA A 186 -19.18 15.21 -12.48
C ALA A 186 -18.18 14.06 -12.62
N LEU A 187 -18.39 12.95 -11.89
CA LEU A 187 -17.57 11.75 -12.03
C LEU A 187 -17.66 11.15 -13.44
N ARG A 188 -18.87 11.06 -14.01
CA ARG A 188 -19.10 10.53 -15.35
C ARG A 188 -18.50 11.42 -16.44
N GLU A 189 -18.65 12.72 -16.32
CA GLU A 189 -18.05 13.70 -17.24
C GLU A 189 -16.52 13.56 -17.24
N ALA A 190 -15.90 13.58 -16.05
CA ALA A 190 -14.46 13.36 -15.91
C ALA A 190 -14.00 12.02 -16.47
N PHE A 191 -14.75 10.94 -16.25
CA PHE A 191 -14.46 9.62 -16.82
C PHE A 191 -14.49 9.64 -18.36
N LEU A 192 -15.53 10.23 -18.95
CA LEU A 192 -15.70 10.30 -20.41
C LEU A 192 -14.67 11.23 -21.08
N GLU A 193 -14.13 12.20 -20.34
CA GLU A 193 -12.99 13.03 -20.75
C GLU A 193 -11.65 12.27 -20.68
N GLY A 194 -11.64 11.06 -20.12
CA GLY A 194 -10.44 10.23 -19.99
C GLY A 194 -9.55 10.58 -18.80
N ARG A 195 -10.08 11.30 -17.80
CA ARG A 195 -9.34 11.60 -16.56
C ARG A 195 -9.03 10.32 -15.79
N GLU A 196 -7.89 10.29 -15.11
CA GLU A 196 -7.55 9.16 -14.24
C GLU A 196 -8.54 9.11 -13.06
N ILE A 197 -8.86 7.91 -12.58
CA ILE A 197 -9.77 7.72 -11.43
C ILE A 197 -9.07 6.98 -10.30
N LYS A 198 -9.28 7.47 -9.08
CA LYS A 198 -8.82 6.87 -7.83
C LYS A 198 -9.98 6.86 -6.84
N VAL A 199 -9.99 5.90 -5.93
CA VAL A 199 -11.03 5.79 -4.90
C VAL A 199 -10.42 5.77 -3.51
N GLY A 200 -11.12 6.39 -2.56
CA GLY A 200 -10.95 6.18 -1.12
C GLY A 200 -12.08 5.27 -0.63
N LEU A 201 -11.72 4.17 0.03
CA LEU A 201 -12.63 3.13 0.49
C LEU A 201 -12.57 3.05 2.02
N ARG A 202 -13.58 3.59 2.70
CA ARG A 202 -13.61 3.61 4.17
C ARG A 202 -14.02 2.24 4.72
N GLY A 203 -13.22 1.69 5.62
CA GLY A 203 -13.58 0.47 6.35
C GLY A 203 -13.43 -0.85 5.57
N ILE A 204 -12.87 -0.84 4.35
CA ILE A 204 -12.76 -2.02 3.47
C ILE A 204 -11.91 -3.17 4.04
N CYS A 205 -11.17 -2.94 5.13
CA CYS A 205 -10.36 -3.94 5.83
C CYS A 205 -10.91 -4.28 7.22
N ARG A 206 -12.15 -3.87 7.57
CA ARG A 206 -12.76 -4.17 8.89
C ARG A 206 -12.90 -5.67 9.14
N ASP A 207 -13.14 -6.45 8.09
CA ASP A 207 -13.26 -7.91 8.14
C ASP A 207 -11.95 -8.64 8.47
N LEU A 208 -10.81 -7.94 8.40
CA LEU A 208 -9.51 -8.49 8.82
C LEU A 208 -9.29 -8.38 10.34
N ALA A 209 -10.10 -7.64 11.08
CA ALA A 209 -9.88 -7.43 12.52
C ALA A 209 -9.96 -8.75 13.33
N GLU A 210 -9.20 -8.83 14.41
CA GLU A 210 -9.28 -9.96 15.34
C GLU A 210 -10.69 -10.06 15.95
N PRO A 211 -11.23 -11.28 16.15
CA PRO A 211 -12.51 -11.47 16.80
C PRO A 211 -12.57 -10.74 18.15
N GLY A 212 -13.61 -9.93 18.34
CA GLY A 212 -13.83 -9.18 19.58
C GLY A 212 -12.99 -7.90 19.71
N THR A 213 -12.16 -7.55 18.72
CA THR A 213 -11.40 -6.30 18.72
C THR A 213 -12.00 -5.33 17.70
N PRO A 214 -12.37 -4.09 18.10
CA PRO A 214 -12.85 -3.10 17.14
C PRO A 214 -11.73 -2.71 16.17
N ALA A 215 -12.03 -2.74 14.87
CA ALA A 215 -11.13 -2.21 13.85
C ALA A 215 -11.01 -0.69 14.00
N PRO A 216 -9.80 -0.11 13.94
CA PRO A 216 -9.61 1.34 13.82
C PRO A 216 -10.38 1.91 12.62
N ASP A 217 -10.74 3.19 12.71
CA ASP A 217 -11.27 3.86 11.54
C ASP A 217 -10.16 4.00 10.51
N HIS A 218 -10.46 3.70 9.25
CA HIS A 218 -9.45 3.73 8.21
C HIS A 218 -10.07 3.96 6.85
N GLU A 219 -9.30 4.58 5.97
CA GLU A 219 -9.60 4.71 4.56
C GLU A 219 -8.41 4.22 3.74
N MET A 220 -8.67 3.31 2.81
CA MET A 220 -7.67 2.81 1.87
C MET A 220 -7.86 3.51 0.52
N PHE A 221 -6.81 4.09 -0.03
CA PHE A 221 -6.82 4.72 -1.34
C PHE A 221 -6.12 3.84 -2.37
N VAL A 222 -6.80 3.60 -3.49
CA VAL A 222 -6.30 2.79 -4.60
C VAL A 222 -6.66 3.41 -5.94
N HIS A 223 -5.72 3.33 -6.87
CA HIS A 223 -5.99 3.68 -8.26
C HIS A 223 -6.96 2.68 -8.88
N THR A 224 -7.73 3.15 -9.85
CA THR A 224 -8.58 2.29 -10.68
C THR A 224 -7.97 2.10 -12.06
N GLY A 225 -8.43 1.07 -12.75
CA GLY A 225 -8.16 0.80 -14.16
C GLY A 225 -9.44 0.98 -14.98
N PRO A 226 -10.07 -0.11 -15.47
CA PRO A 226 -11.27 0.00 -16.30
C PRO A 226 -12.47 0.55 -15.52
N GLY A 227 -13.10 1.60 -16.06
CA GLY A 227 -14.36 2.15 -15.59
C GLY A 227 -15.54 1.73 -16.46
N TYR A 228 -16.73 1.67 -15.87
CA TYR A 228 -17.98 1.26 -16.51
C TYR A 228 -19.09 2.22 -16.11
N ASP A 229 -19.58 3.01 -17.06
CA ASP A 229 -20.77 3.84 -16.90
C ASP A 229 -22.03 3.06 -17.32
N TRP A 230 -22.83 2.67 -16.34
CA TRP A 230 -24.09 1.96 -16.53
C TRP A 230 -25.22 2.97 -16.70
N VAL A 231 -25.30 3.56 -17.90
CA VAL A 231 -26.19 4.68 -18.23
C VAL A 231 -27.64 4.41 -17.84
N SER A 232 -28.19 3.25 -18.23
CA SER A 232 -29.60 2.89 -17.92
C SER A 232 -29.87 2.66 -16.42
N GLN A 233 -28.85 2.24 -15.67
CA GLN A 233 -28.94 1.94 -14.24
C GLN A 233 -28.65 3.18 -13.38
N GLY A 234 -28.09 4.24 -13.95
CA GLY A 234 -27.66 5.39 -13.17
C GLY A 234 -26.49 5.07 -12.24
N LEU A 235 -25.62 4.11 -12.60
CA LEU A 235 -24.48 3.68 -11.80
C LEU A 235 -23.17 3.89 -12.53
N PHE A 236 -22.09 4.07 -11.77
CA PHE A 236 -20.73 3.97 -12.25
C PHE A 236 -19.97 2.96 -11.38
N SER A 237 -19.10 2.16 -11.98
CA SER A 237 -18.21 1.23 -11.27
C SER A 237 -16.83 1.22 -11.91
N ALA A 238 -15.80 0.94 -11.13
CA ALA A 238 -14.44 0.81 -11.67
C ALA A 238 -13.73 -0.39 -11.06
N GLY A 239 -12.90 -1.08 -11.84
CA GLY A 239 -11.99 -2.09 -11.31
C GLY A 239 -10.77 -1.41 -10.70
N ALA A 240 -10.46 -1.69 -9.44
CA ALA A 240 -9.21 -1.24 -8.80
C ALA A 240 -7.99 -1.92 -9.45
N GLN A 241 -6.84 -1.25 -9.40
CA GLN A 241 -5.56 -1.93 -9.58
C GLN A 241 -5.39 -3.05 -8.53
N PRO A 242 -4.55 -4.08 -8.77
CA PRO A 242 -4.30 -5.12 -7.77
C PRO A 242 -3.96 -4.50 -6.42
N THR A 243 -4.64 -4.92 -5.37
CA THR A 243 -4.50 -4.35 -4.04
C THR A 243 -4.07 -5.39 -3.03
N VAL A 244 -3.47 -4.92 -1.94
CA VAL A 244 -3.21 -5.68 -0.72
C VAL A 244 -3.99 -5.03 0.40
N ARG A 245 -4.81 -5.83 1.07
CA ARG A 245 -5.51 -5.42 2.29
C ARG A 245 -4.70 -5.86 3.48
N VAL A 246 -4.46 -4.97 4.43
CA VAL A 246 -3.77 -5.29 5.68
C VAL A 246 -4.62 -4.79 6.84
N ARG A 247 -4.68 -5.58 7.91
CA ARG A 247 -5.36 -5.23 9.14
C ARG A 247 -4.87 -3.86 9.66
N PRO A 248 -5.74 -2.85 9.72
CA PRO A 248 -5.35 -1.52 10.17
C PRO A 248 -4.88 -1.53 11.62
N THR A 249 -3.69 -1.00 11.86
CA THR A 249 -3.04 -0.82 13.17
C THR A 249 -2.13 0.41 13.10
N ILE A 250 -1.74 0.96 14.25
CA ILE A 250 -0.78 2.08 14.33
C ILE A 250 0.36 1.66 15.27
N PRO A 251 1.62 1.51 14.78
CA PRO A 251 2.00 1.49 13.36
C PRO A 251 1.33 0.31 12.61
N MET A 252 1.22 0.40 11.28
CA MET A 252 0.79 -0.73 10.48
C MET A 252 1.91 -1.77 10.38
N VAL A 253 1.53 -3.02 10.53
CA VAL A 253 2.41 -4.20 10.43
C VAL A 253 1.69 -5.32 9.68
N TYR A 254 2.46 -6.24 9.11
CA TYR A 254 1.91 -7.53 8.69
C TYR A 254 1.81 -8.48 9.88
N ALA A 255 0.71 -9.23 9.96
CA ALA A 255 0.48 -10.26 10.96
C ALA A 255 -0.06 -11.53 10.28
N SER A 256 0.16 -12.70 10.89
CA SER A 256 -0.38 -13.96 10.41
C SER A 256 -1.90 -13.89 10.30
N GLY A 257 -2.46 -14.21 9.13
CA GLY A 257 -3.88 -14.09 8.84
C GLY A 257 -4.44 -12.67 8.81
N GLY A 258 -3.60 -11.64 8.97
CA GLY A 258 -3.98 -10.23 9.04
C GLY A 258 -3.93 -9.50 7.70
N TRP A 259 -3.85 -10.21 6.56
CA TRP A 259 -3.77 -9.60 5.25
C TRP A 259 -4.25 -10.55 4.14
N ASP A 260 -4.65 -9.95 3.02
CA ASP A 260 -4.96 -10.64 1.77
C ASP A 260 -4.65 -9.75 0.56
N PHE A 261 -4.86 -10.27 -0.65
CA PHE A 261 -4.58 -9.57 -1.89
C PHE A 261 -5.66 -9.85 -2.93
N GLY A 262 -5.78 -9.00 -3.96
CA GLY A 262 -6.67 -9.28 -5.08
C GLY A 262 -7.23 -8.02 -5.73
N TRP A 263 -8.48 -8.09 -6.15
CA TRP A 263 -9.16 -7.02 -6.89
C TRP A 263 -10.44 -6.59 -6.20
N LEU A 264 -10.69 -5.29 -6.26
CA LEU A 264 -11.90 -4.65 -5.80
C LEU A 264 -12.60 -4.01 -6.99
N MET A 265 -13.93 -4.00 -6.98
CA MET A 265 -14.74 -3.29 -7.95
C MET A 265 -15.78 -2.43 -7.21
N PRO A 266 -15.42 -1.21 -6.76
CA PRO A 266 -16.35 -0.26 -6.19
C PRO A 266 -17.40 0.23 -7.20
N ARG A 267 -18.58 0.58 -6.67
CA ARG A 267 -19.70 1.14 -7.42
C ARG A 267 -20.34 2.31 -6.64
N THR A 268 -20.93 3.24 -7.38
CA THR A 268 -21.44 4.51 -6.85
C THR A 268 -22.66 4.43 -5.94
N ASP A 269 -23.15 3.23 -5.67
CA ASP A 269 -24.23 2.93 -4.72
C ASP A 269 -23.72 2.30 -3.42
N GLY A 270 -22.41 2.39 -3.14
CA GLY A 270 -21.77 1.86 -1.94
C GLY A 270 -21.28 0.42 -2.09
N HIS A 271 -21.70 -0.31 -3.13
CA HIS A 271 -21.33 -1.71 -3.35
C HIS A 271 -19.85 -1.86 -3.72
N VAL A 272 -19.19 -2.86 -3.13
CA VAL A 272 -17.84 -3.27 -3.52
C VAL A 272 -17.82 -4.77 -3.75
N SER A 273 -17.66 -5.18 -5.01
CA SER A 273 -17.36 -6.59 -5.31
C SER A 273 -15.89 -6.87 -5.04
N ARG A 274 -15.61 -8.00 -4.40
CA ARG A 274 -14.27 -8.40 -3.98
C ARG A 274 -13.92 -9.75 -4.57
N TRP A 275 -12.71 -9.87 -5.11
CA TRP A 275 -12.14 -11.15 -5.52
C TRP A 275 -10.75 -11.27 -4.91
N LEU A 276 -10.71 -11.94 -3.76
CA LEU A 276 -9.57 -11.91 -2.85
C LEU A 276 -8.92 -13.29 -2.77
N GLY A 277 -7.59 -13.31 -2.86
CA GLY A 277 -6.75 -14.48 -2.68
C GLY A 277 -6.29 -14.63 -1.24
N ASN A 278 -6.39 -15.84 -0.71
CA ASN A 278 -5.71 -16.21 0.53
C ASN A 278 -4.20 -16.33 0.24
N PRO A 279 -3.33 -15.54 0.90
CA PRO A 279 -1.90 -15.53 0.59
C PRO A 279 -1.20 -16.86 0.89
N TYR A 280 -1.73 -17.67 1.80
CA TYR A 280 -1.16 -18.97 2.19
C TYR A 280 -1.51 -20.11 1.25
N THR A 281 -2.67 -20.04 0.57
CA THR A 281 -3.19 -21.12 -0.26
C THR A 281 -3.34 -20.77 -1.74
N LEU A 282 -3.21 -19.48 -2.10
CA LEU A 282 -3.51 -18.92 -3.42
C LEU A 282 -4.96 -19.16 -3.90
N GLN A 283 -5.84 -19.61 -3.01
CA GLN A 283 -7.26 -19.80 -3.35
C GLN A 283 -7.98 -18.46 -3.34
N PHE A 284 -8.75 -18.21 -4.39
CA PHE A 284 -9.53 -16.99 -4.54
C PHE A 284 -10.99 -17.19 -4.15
N THR A 285 -11.52 -16.25 -3.39
CA THR A 285 -12.92 -16.19 -3.00
C THR A 285 -13.57 -14.90 -3.51
N LYS A 286 -14.79 -15.02 -4.01
CA LYS A 286 -15.62 -13.86 -4.34
C LYS A 286 -16.50 -13.52 -3.14
N SER A 287 -16.58 -12.24 -2.82
CA SER A 287 -17.44 -11.72 -1.77
C SER A 287 -17.89 -10.30 -2.10
N GLU A 288 -18.77 -9.76 -1.28
CA GLU A 288 -19.31 -8.42 -1.43
C GLU A 288 -19.13 -7.67 -0.12
N ASP A 289 -19.05 -6.34 -0.22
CA ASP A 289 -19.04 -5.43 0.91
C ASP A 289 -19.76 -4.13 0.55
N ARG A 290 -19.99 -3.27 1.54
CA ARG A 290 -20.54 -1.93 1.35
C ARG A 290 -19.69 -0.92 2.11
N CYS A 291 -19.24 0.12 1.41
CA CYS A 291 -18.34 1.13 1.98
C CYS A 291 -18.82 2.55 1.67
N ASP A 292 -18.47 3.50 2.54
CA ASP A 292 -18.42 4.90 2.13
C ASP A 292 -17.26 5.04 1.12
N ILE A 293 -17.55 5.66 -0.02
CA ILE A 293 -16.57 5.78 -1.12
C ILE A 293 -16.44 7.23 -1.55
N ARG A 294 -15.20 7.66 -1.69
CA ARG A 294 -14.83 8.94 -2.30
C ARG A 294 -14.15 8.67 -3.63
N TRP A 295 -14.55 9.41 -4.66
CA TRP A 295 -14.10 9.27 -6.04
C TRP A 295 -13.30 10.51 -6.41
N PHE A 296 -12.07 10.26 -6.82
CA PHE A 296 -11.11 11.29 -7.17
C PHE A 296 -10.76 11.18 -8.64
N VAL A 297 -10.54 12.33 -9.27
CA VAL A 297 -10.12 12.43 -10.66
C VAL A 297 -8.88 13.29 -10.82
N ARG A 298 -8.09 12.99 -11.85
CA ARG A 298 -6.95 13.80 -12.26
C ARG A 298 -6.92 13.96 -13.76
#